data_AF-A0A6L6VI00-F1
#
_entry.id   AF-A0A6L6VI00-F1
#
_cell.length_a   1.000
_cell.length_b   1.000
_cell.length_c   1.000
_cell.angle_alpha   90.00
_cell.angle_beta   90.00
_cell.angle_gamma   90.00
#
_symmetry.space_group_name_H-M   'P 1'
#
loop_
_entity.id
_entity.type
_entity.pdbx_description
1 polymer ?
#
loop_
_entity_poly.entity_id
_entity_poly.type
_entity_poly.pdbx_seq_one_letter_code
_entity_poly.pdbx_strand_id
1 'polypeptide(L)'
;MWKAKQKQLAVEQINGHIAKPHPLIVGRAPQNTEMLFTPAELYRAMAQCSSRAKMDQRAARAQVQMCRHLIARHVDDKNNRFALLESARTLKDDVGKAMTGLVGDGIAYLHMVRDGYRWVDHFENHIVHGKPPTTRSPDYVFGRSEDLFVALAESKATKGASRAAFTKTVRDGYKEQVEPYLGRKVGSWVASHGYAVGSWMKSVKKAEIFIDHTASPSPSTVQAGDRFDRSDPRGVRFGSYCGVLTLLFGPDIGEAARARSWIPSEQNFTTVEWLGRTWMVGEDADWEPLVITPPEHLIFTPGTVRIMNGMALDLEIAQRVFAAIEDGDEALDPLGDLPEFPVDLIETAKRSGGAIFPDGFAVLGRDEDLSHYSQISIKPPAQSALALVESGFAAEAVVAEEIRRIETQSRSGSEVDVVEDNHALLYLTQE
;
A
#
# COMPACT_ATOMS: atom_id res chain seq x y z
N MET A 1 -19.56 5.11 16.27
CA MET A 1 -19.49 4.30 15.03
C MET A 1 -19.84 5.21 13.86
N TRP A 2 -19.02 5.28 12.80
CA TRP A 2 -19.38 6.05 11.60
C TRP A 2 -20.48 5.32 10.82
N LYS A 3 -21.35 6.07 10.15
CA LYS A 3 -22.32 5.47 9.23
C LYS A 3 -21.59 5.05 7.95
N ALA A 4 -21.91 3.89 7.38
CA ALA A 4 -21.40 3.42 6.09
C ALA A 4 -21.88 4.26 4.88
N LYS A 5 -22.34 5.49 5.11
CA LYS A 5 -22.90 6.36 4.08
C LYS A 5 -21.79 6.90 3.18
N GLN A 6 -21.88 6.57 1.91
CA GLN A 6 -20.99 7.07 0.88
C GLN A 6 -21.04 8.61 0.78
N LYS A 7 -19.88 9.20 0.50
CA LYS A 7 -19.67 10.63 0.35
C LYS A 7 -19.16 10.93 -1.06
N GLN A 8 -19.61 12.07 -1.58
CA GLN A 8 -19.30 12.59 -2.90
C GLN A 8 -18.37 13.80 -2.78
N LEU A 9 -17.32 13.81 -3.60
CA LEU A 9 -16.45 14.94 -3.86
C LEU A 9 -16.34 15.17 -5.37
N ALA A 10 -16.54 16.41 -5.81
CA ALA A 10 -16.36 16.79 -7.20
C ALA A 10 -14.97 17.39 -7.42
N VAL A 11 -14.36 17.07 -8.56
CA VAL A 11 -13.20 17.77 -9.07
C VAL A 11 -13.67 19.04 -9.75
N GLU A 12 -13.35 20.17 -9.14
CA GLU A 12 -13.79 21.49 -9.56
C GLU A 12 -12.82 22.09 -10.60
N GLN A 13 -11.56 21.70 -10.55
CA GLN A 13 -10.53 22.23 -11.44
C GLN A 13 -9.44 21.18 -11.74
N ILE A 14 -9.10 21.05 -13.02
CA ILE A 14 -7.98 20.25 -13.52
C ILE A 14 -7.12 21.16 -14.40
N ASN A 15 -5.84 21.31 -14.05
CA ASN A 15 -4.87 22.09 -14.80
C ASN A 15 -3.70 21.22 -15.25
N GLY A 16 -3.50 21.10 -16.56
CA GLY A 16 -2.32 20.44 -17.12
C GLY A 16 -1.13 21.39 -17.23
N HIS A 17 0.05 20.92 -16.86
CA HIS A 17 1.32 21.65 -17.01
C HIS A 17 2.24 20.91 -17.97
N ILE A 18 2.74 21.64 -18.97
CA ILE A 18 3.82 21.14 -19.83
C ILE A 18 5.09 21.10 -18.98
N ALA A 19 5.53 19.89 -18.64
CA ALA A 19 6.76 19.68 -17.88
C ALA A 19 8.00 19.98 -18.75
N LYS A 20 9.16 20.12 -18.08
CA LYS A 20 10.45 20.24 -18.75
C LYS A 20 10.67 19.12 -19.77
N PRO A 21 11.26 19.41 -20.95
CA PRO A 21 11.53 18.40 -21.96
C PRO A 21 12.43 17.29 -21.40
N HIS A 22 11.91 16.07 -21.34
CA HIS A 22 12.67 14.88 -20.95
C HIS A 22 12.03 13.63 -21.57
N PRO A 23 12.83 12.70 -22.14
CA PRO A 23 12.30 11.55 -22.88
C PRO A 23 11.50 10.57 -22.01
N LEU A 24 11.77 10.52 -20.71
CA LEU A 24 11.06 9.66 -19.75
C LEU A 24 9.81 10.30 -19.14
N ILE A 25 9.54 11.59 -19.43
CA ILE A 25 8.34 12.25 -18.93
C ILE A 25 7.20 11.99 -19.89
N VAL A 26 6.20 11.25 -19.40
CA VAL A 26 4.98 10.90 -20.13
C VAL A 26 3.81 11.39 -19.30
N GLY A 27 3.28 12.56 -19.67
CA GLY A 27 2.16 13.16 -18.95
C GLY A 27 0.90 12.31 -19.04
N ARG A 28 0.06 12.43 -18.01
CA ARG A 28 -1.21 11.73 -17.87
C ARG A 28 -2.21 12.68 -17.22
N ALA A 29 -3.36 12.87 -17.86
CA ALA A 29 -4.46 13.62 -17.29
C ALA A 29 -5.25 12.74 -16.32
N PRO A 30 -5.77 13.31 -15.22
CA PRO A 30 -6.65 12.57 -14.34
C PRO A 30 -7.93 12.18 -15.08
N GLN A 31 -8.38 10.94 -14.91
CA GLN A 31 -9.57 10.43 -15.62
C GLN A 31 -10.85 10.67 -14.84
N ASN A 32 -10.78 10.69 -13.51
CA ASN A 32 -11.95 10.87 -12.66
C ASN A 32 -12.21 12.36 -12.39
N THR A 33 -13.44 12.80 -12.66
CA THR A 33 -13.92 14.15 -12.34
C THR A 33 -14.81 14.17 -11.08
N GLU A 34 -15.09 13.00 -10.53
CA GLU A 34 -15.88 12.81 -9.32
C GLU A 34 -15.31 11.63 -8.52
N MET A 35 -15.38 11.72 -7.20
CA MET A 35 -14.98 10.65 -6.30
C MET A 35 -16.08 10.34 -5.30
N LEU A 36 -16.43 9.06 -5.23
CA LEU A 36 -17.27 8.48 -4.19
C LEU A 36 -16.43 7.65 -3.24
N PHE A 37 -16.64 7.81 -1.94
CA PHE A 37 -15.94 7.04 -0.91
C PHE A 37 -16.75 6.85 0.37
N THR A 38 -16.48 5.79 1.12
CA THR A 38 -17.02 5.57 2.46
C THR A 38 -16.08 6.09 3.54
N PRO A 39 -16.55 6.30 4.78
CA PRO A 39 -15.66 6.63 5.89
C PRO A 39 -14.57 5.59 6.16
N ALA A 40 -14.83 4.30 5.89
CA ALA A 40 -13.84 3.24 6.01
C ALA A 40 -12.72 3.39 4.95
N GLU A 41 -13.09 3.72 3.71
CA GLU A 41 -12.12 4.03 2.66
C GLU A 41 -11.25 5.25 3.04
N LEU A 42 -11.85 6.33 3.54
CA LEU A 42 -11.10 7.51 3.97
C LEU A 42 -10.18 7.21 5.16
N TYR A 43 -10.67 6.49 6.17
CA TYR A 43 -9.91 6.13 7.36
C TYR A 43 -8.65 5.32 7.01
N ARG A 44 -8.81 4.30 6.16
CA ARG A 44 -7.70 3.49 5.68
C ARG A 44 -6.69 4.34 4.90
N ALA A 45 -7.16 5.18 3.98
CA ALA A 45 -6.30 6.06 3.19
C ALA A 45 -5.49 7.01 4.09
N MET A 46 -6.12 7.61 5.09
CA MET A 46 -5.44 8.43 6.11
C MET A 46 -4.38 7.62 6.88
N ALA A 47 -4.69 6.38 7.25
CA ALA A 47 -3.78 5.51 7.97
C ALA A 47 -2.50 5.25 7.16
N GLN A 48 -2.66 4.84 5.90
CA GLN A 48 -1.51 4.59 5.02
C GLN A 48 -0.70 5.85 4.74
N CYS A 49 -1.35 7.00 4.55
CA CYS A 49 -0.64 8.27 4.37
C CYS A 49 0.03 8.79 5.65
N SER A 50 -0.27 8.22 6.82
CA SER A 50 0.35 8.63 8.10
C SER A 50 1.53 7.73 8.50
N SER A 51 1.66 6.54 7.92
CA SER A 51 2.72 5.58 8.26
C SER A 51 4.07 5.99 7.65
N ARG A 52 4.66 7.07 8.19
CA ARG A 52 5.97 7.59 7.77
C ARG A 52 7.08 6.92 8.55
N ALA A 53 8.20 6.56 7.89
CA ALA A 53 9.37 5.97 8.56
C ALA A 53 9.99 6.85 9.67
N LYS A 54 9.70 8.16 9.68
CA LYS A 54 10.25 9.10 10.67
C LYS A 54 9.32 9.42 11.84
N MET A 55 8.08 8.93 11.82
CA MET A 55 7.11 9.17 12.88
C MET A 55 7.01 7.92 13.74
N ASP A 56 7.01 8.09 15.07
CA ASP A 56 6.65 7.02 15.98
C ASP A 56 5.26 6.49 15.62
N GLN A 57 5.15 5.18 15.44
CA GLN A 57 3.96 4.60 14.82
C GLN A 57 2.81 4.47 15.80
N ARG A 58 3.09 4.40 17.12
CA ARG A 58 2.04 4.53 18.13
C ARG A 58 1.43 5.93 18.06
N ALA A 59 2.26 6.96 17.86
CA ALA A 59 1.80 8.32 17.63
C ALA A 59 1.05 8.46 16.30
N ALA A 60 1.52 7.85 15.20
CA ALA A 60 0.82 7.87 13.91
C ALA A 60 -0.57 7.21 14.01
N ARG A 61 -0.65 6.02 14.64
CA ARG A 61 -1.91 5.32 14.92
C ARG A 61 -2.82 6.15 15.81
N ALA A 62 -2.31 6.70 16.91
CA ALA A 62 -3.08 7.56 17.81
C ALA A 62 -3.63 8.80 17.08
N GLN A 63 -2.83 9.41 16.19
CA GLN A 63 -3.25 10.55 15.38
C GLN A 63 -4.36 10.16 14.40
N VAL A 64 -4.23 9.01 13.73
CA VAL A 64 -5.24 8.47 12.81
C VAL A 64 -6.53 8.14 13.54
N GLN A 65 -6.46 7.49 14.71
CA GLN A 65 -7.61 7.18 15.57
C GLN A 65 -8.30 8.46 16.07
N MET A 66 -7.52 9.43 16.58
CA MET A 66 -8.03 10.74 16.96
C MET A 66 -8.77 11.39 15.79
N CYS A 67 -8.17 11.41 14.60
CA CYS A 67 -8.80 12.01 13.43
C CYS A 67 -10.05 11.26 12.98
N ARG A 68 -10.09 9.93 13.13
CA ARG A 68 -11.31 9.13 12.92
C ARG A 68 -12.45 9.59 13.84
N HIS A 69 -12.18 9.82 15.12
CA HIS A 69 -13.19 10.30 16.06
C HIS A 69 -13.64 11.73 15.72
N LEU A 70 -12.69 12.59 15.34
CA LEU A 70 -13.00 13.94 14.89
C LEU A 70 -13.85 13.93 13.62
N ILE A 71 -13.53 13.10 12.64
CA ILE A 71 -14.33 12.92 11.42
C ILE A 71 -15.74 12.46 11.74
N ALA A 72 -15.88 11.44 12.60
CA ALA A 72 -17.19 10.94 13.01
C ALA A 72 -18.05 12.02 13.69
N ARG A 73 -17.42 12.99 14.37
CA ARG A 73 -18.11 14.10 15.04
C ARG A 73 -18.33 15.33 14.18
N HIS A 74 -17.43 15.59 13.22
CA HIS A 74 -17.28 16.87 12.53
C HIS A 74 -17.45 16.78 11.01
N VAL A 75 -17.76 15.61 10.46
CA VAL A 75 -18.20 15.46 9.06
C VAL A 75 -19.72 15.39 9.01
N ASP A 76 -20.29 16.06 8.01
CA ASP A 76 -21.72 16.00 7.75
C ASP A 76 -22.13 14.57 7.38
N ASP A 77 -22.89 13.91 8.24
CA ASP A 77 -23.41 12.56 8.02
C ASP A 77 -24.79 12.54 7.33
N LYS A 78 -25.47 13.69 7.24
CA LYS A 78 -26.82 13.83 6.67
C LYS A 78 -26.76 13.95 5.15
N ASN A 79 -25.86 14.77 4.63
CA ASN A 79 -25.75 15.00 3.18
C ASN A 79 -24.87 13.96 2.48
N ASN A 80 -25.06 13.82 1.15
CA ASN A 80 -24.23 12.93 0.33
C ASN A 80 -22.89 13.57 -0.03
N ARG A 81 -22.78 14.90 0.02
CA ARG A 81 -21.52 15.60 -0.26
C ARG A 81 -20.64 15.62 0.98
N PHE A 82 -19.35 15.35 0.80
CA PHE A 82 -18.40 15.48 1.89
C PHE A 82 -18.24 16.94 2.28
N ALA A 83 -18.32 17.25 3.57
CA ALA A 83 -18.04 18.56 4.12
C ALA A 83 -17.65 18.46 5.60
N LEU A 84 -16.78 19.37 6.03
CA LEU A 84 -16.53 19.59 7.45
C LEU A 84 -17.61 20.51 8.02
N LEU A 85 -18.25 20.10 9.11
CA LEU A 85 -19.25 20.88 9.83
C LEU A 85 -18.62 22.13 10.47
N GLU A 86 -19.45 23.10 10.87
CA GLU A 86 -19.00 24.30 11.57
C GLU A 86 -18.22 23.97 12.86
N SER A 87 -18.58 22.87 13.53
CA SER A 87 -17.87 22.39 14.72
C SER A 87 -16.41 21.98 14.45
N ALA A 88 -16.01 21.70 13.21
CA ALA A 88 -14.61 21.48 12.84
C ALA A 88 -13.77 22.76 12.90
N ARG A 89 -14.42 23.93 12.83
CA ARG A 89 -13.78 25.25 12.86
C ARG A 89 -13.53 25.73 14.29
N THR A 90 -14.27 25.19 15.26
CA THR A 90 -14.07 25.48 16.69
C THR A 90 -13.01 24.59 17.35
N LEU A 91 -12.45 23.63 16.61
CA LEU A 91 -11.30 22.85 17.07
C LEU A 91 -10.09 23.77 17.28
N LYS A 92 -9.31 23.50 18.32
CA LYS A 92 -8.01 24.15 18.54
C LYS A 92 -7.16 24.09 17.27
N ASP A 93 -6.47 25.17 16.95
CA ASP A 93 -5.81 25.38 15.65
C ASP A 93 -4.95 24.20 15.20
N ASP A 94 -4.06 23.68 16.06
CA ASP A 94 -3.18 22.56 15.71
C ASP A 94 -3.95 21.26 15.45
N VAL A 95 -4.98 20.98 16.24
CA VAL A 95 -5.86 19.81 16.06
C VAL A 95 -6.63 19.95 14.75
N GLY A 96 -7.19 21.13 14.50
CA GLY A 96 -7.90 21.45 13.28
C GLY A 96 -7.03 21.36 12.03
N LYS A 97 -5.76 21.77 12.12
CA LYS A 97 -4.77 21.69 11.06
C LYS A 97 -4.37 20.24 10.78
N ALA A 98 -4.06 19.46 11.82
CA ALA A 98 -3.72 18.05 11.70
C ALA A 98 -4.86 17.24 11.05
N MET A 99 -6.10 17.42 11.52
CA MET A 99 -7.27 16.79 10.92
C MET A 99 -7.45 17.17 9.45
N THR A 100 -7.30 18.46 9.12
CA THR A 100 -7.45 18.95 7.73
C THR A 100 -6.38 18.37 6.81
N GLY A 101 -5.13 18.30 7.27
CA GLY A 101 -4.03 17.71 6.52
C GLY A 101 -4.30 16.23 6.21
N LEU A 102 -4.57 15.43 7.24
CA LEU A 102 -4.81 13.99 7.07
C LEU A 102 -6.02 13.67 6.18
N VAL A 103 -7.12 14.41 6.34
CA VAL A 103 -8.27 14.26 5.44
C VAL A 103 -7.88 14.58 4.00
N GLY A 104 -7.06 15.61 3.80
CA GLY A 104 -6.47 15.96 2.50
C GLY A 104 -5.67 14.82 1.89
N ASP A 105 -4.77 14.24 2.68
CA ASP A 105 -3.91 13.14 2.27
C ASP A 105 -4.72 11.90 1.88
N GLY A 106 -5.72 11.55 2.69
CA GLY A 106 -6.66 10.48 2.40
C GLY A 106 -7.46 10.72 1.12
N ILE A 107 -7.92 11.96 0.86
CA ILE A 107 -8.61 12.32 -0.38
C ILE A 107 -7.68 12.22 -1.59
N ALA A 108 -6.43 12.70 -1.47
CA ALA A 108 -5.43 12.59 -2.52
C ALA A 108 -5.14 11.14 -2.86
N TYR A 109 -4.93 10.29 -1.84
CA TYR A 109 -4.76 8.85 -1.99
C TYR A 109 -5.95 8.21 -2.72
N LEU A 110 -7.17 8.45 -2.25
CA LEU A 110 -8.36 7.85 -2.85
C LEU A 110 -8.54 8.30 -4.30
N HIS A 111 -8.24 9.56 -4.61
CA HIS A 111 -8.31 10.05 -5.98
C HIS A 111 -7.34 9.28 -6.89
N MET A 112 -6.09 9.10 -6.45
CA MET A 112 -5.12 8.28 -7.18
C MET A 112 -5.60 6.83 -7.34
N VAL A 113 -6.15 6.20 -6.30
CA VAL A 113 -6.68 4.83 -6.42
C VAL A 113 -7.79 4.73 -7.45
N ARG A 114 -8.71 5.70 -7.49
CA ARG A 114 -9.77 5.75 -8.51
C ARG A 114 -9.21 5.92 -9.92
N ASP A 115 -8.09 6.62 -10.07
CA ASP A 115 -7.38 6.83 -11.34
C ASP A 115 -6.52 5.63 -11.79
N GLY A 116 -6.61 4.52 -11.06
CA GLY A 116 -6.02 3.23 -11.42
C GLY A 116 -4.63 2.99 -10.83
N TYR A 117 -4.23 3.73 -9.79
CA TYR A 117 -3.03 3.46 -9.01
C TYR A 117 -3.33 2.51 -7.84
N ARG A 118 -2.35 1.73 -7.39
CA ARG A 118 -2.55 0.72 -6.33
C ARG A 118 -1.64 0.91 -5.12
N TRP A 119 -0.36 1.19 -5.35
CA TRP A 119 0.64 1.24 -4.29
C TRP A 119 1.01 2.65 -3.92
N VAL A 120 1.30 2.83 -2.62
CA VAL A 120 1.78 4.09 -2.07
C VAL A 120 2.96 3.84 -1.17
N ASP A 121 4.08 4.45 -1.53
CA ASP A 121 5.18 4.68 -0.61
C ASP A 121 5.37 6.20 -0.41
N HIS A 122 6.05 6.54 0.66
CA HIS A 122 6.42 7.91 0.96
C HIS A 122 7.68 8.29 0.19
N PHE A 123 7.68 9.45 -0.45
CA PHE A 123 8.83 9.88 -1.23
C PHE A 123 10.11 9.96 -0.39
N GLU A 124 10.01 10.36 0.89
CA GLU A 124 11.18 10.45 1.77
C GLU A 124 11.85 9.11 2.09
N ASN A 125 11.21 7.98 1.76
CA ASN A 125 11.78 6.65 1.94
C ASN A 125 12.80 6.30 0.85
N HIS A 126 12.91 7.12 -0.20
CA HIS A 126 13.77 6.82 -1.34
C HIS A 126 14.94 7.81 -1.46
N ILE A 127 16.08 7.28 -1.91
CA ILE A 127 17.29 8.06 -2.11
C ILE A 127 17.21 8.77 -3.46
N VAL A 128 17.23 10.11 -3.44
CA VAL A 128 17.37 10.91 -4.66
C VAL A 128 18.84 10.87 -5.10
N HIS A 129 19.11 10.27 -6.26
CA HIS A 129 20.47 10.21 -6.78
C HIS A 129 20.95 11.59 -7.27
N GLY A 130 22.17 11.96 -6.88
CA GLY A 130 22.75 13.26 -7.18
C GLY A 130 22.21 14.38 -6.27
N LYS A 131 22.43 15.64 -6.68
CA LYS A 131 21.94 16.80 -5.93
C LYS A 131 20.42 16.95 -6.10
N PRO A 132 19.63 17.02 -5.01
CA PRO A 132 18.21 17.31 -5.10
C PRO A 132 17.94 18.62 -5.86
N PRO A 133 16.97 18.64 -6.79
CA PRO A 133 16.68 19.81 -7.61
C PRO A 133 16.04 20.98 -6.82
N THR A 134 15.50 20.68 -5.64
CA THR A 134 14.80 21.60 -4.74
C THR A 134 14.92 21.05 -3.31
N THR A 135 14.67 21.91 -2.31
CA THR A 135 14.57 21.52 -0.90
C THR A 135 13.18 21.01 -0.53
N ARG A 136 12.20 21.14 -1.43
CA ARG A 136 10.83 20.66 -1.26
C ARG A 136 10.64 19.38 -2.06
N SER A 137 10.01 18.38 -1.48
CA SER A 137 9.78 17.06 -2.10
C SER A 137 8.29 16.76 -2.16
N PRO A 138 7.82 15.93 -3.10
CA PRO A 138 6.45 15.48 -3.07
C PRO A 138 6.22 14.58 -1.85
N ASP A 139 4.97 14.42 -1.44
CA ASP A 139 4.60 13.54 -0.32
C ASP A 139 4.72 12.05 -0.68
N TYR A 140 4.21 11.65 -1.84
CA TYR A 140 3.93 10.24 -2.15
C TYR A 140 4.42 9.78 -3.52
N VAL A 141 4.64 8.47 -3.63
CA VAL A 141 5.00 7.75 -4.86
C VAL A 141 3.94 6.69 -5.11
N PHE A 142 3.31 6.74 -6.29
CA PHE A 142 2.25 5.85 -6.71
C PHE A 142 2.68 4.94 -7.86
N GLY A 143 2.37 3.64 -7.75
CA GLY A 143 2.59 2.67 -8.82
C GLY A 143 1.29 2.15 -9.45
N ARG A 144 1.41 1.59 -10.65
CA ARG A 144 0.35 0.86 -11.36
C ARG A 144 0.85 -0.53 -11.72
N SER A 145 -0.06 -1.49 -11.81
CA SER A 145 0.24 -2.82 -12.34
C SER A 145 0.76 -2.72 -13.77
N GLU A 146 1.74 -3.56 -14.11
CA GLU A 146 2.38 -3.63 -15.43
C GLU A 146 3.08 -2.34 -15.91
N ASP A 147 3.07 -1.26 -15.11
CA ASP A 147 3.79 -0.02 -15.39
C ASP A 147 5.18 -0.08 -14.76
N LEU A 148 6.21 0.22 -15.56
CA LEU A 148 7.60 0.29 -15.10
C LEU A 148 7.93 1.64 -14.48
N PHE A 149 7.09 2.66 -14.70
CA PHE A 149 7.25 3.99 -14.14
C PHE A 149 6.28 4.23 -13.00
N VAL A 150 6.59 5.24 -12.19
CA VAL A 150 5.72 5.68 -11.09
C VAL A 150 5.17 7.07 -11.34
N ALA A 151 4.13 7.43 -10.59
CA ALA A 151 3.64 8.79 -10.47
C ALA A 151 4.05 9.39 -9.13
N LEU A 152 4.39 10.68 -9.12
CA LEU A 152 4.55 11.44 -7.88
C LEU A 152 3.24 12.12 -7.52
N ALA A 153 2.92 12.22 -6.24
CA ALA A 153 1.76 12.96 -5.78
C ALA A 153 2.11 13.86 -4.60
N GLU A 154 1.59 15.08 -4.64
CA GLU A 154 1.64 16.05 -3.56
C GLU A 154 0.23 16.32 -3.05
N SER A 155 0.04 16.26 -1.73
CA SER A 155 -1.24 16.57 -1.10
C SER A 155 -1.28 18.01 -0.60
N LYS A 156 -2.41 18.68 -0.83
CA LYS A 156 -2.71 19.98 -0.24
C LYS A 156 -4.11 19.99 0.33
N ALA A 157 -4.27 20.60 1.50
CA ALA A 157 -5.58 20.79 2.08
C ALA A 157 -5.71 22.09 2.85
N THR A 158 -6.91 22.66 2.84
CA THR A 158 -7.23 23.82 3.67
C THR A 158 -8.71 23.90 3.97
N LYS A 159 -9.04 24.46 5.13
CA LYS A 159 -10.41 24.83 5.54
C LYS A 159 -10.65 26.35 5.57
N GLY A 160 -9.62 27.18 5.29
CA GLY A 160 -9.67 28.63 5.54
C GLY A 160 -9.35 29.53 4.34
N ALA A 161 -8.48 29.10 3.43
CA ALA A 161 -7.98 29.96 2.35
C ALA A 161 -9.07 30.42 1.38
N SER A 162 -8.87 31.57 0.72
CA SER A 162 -9.69 31.94 -0.45
C SER A 162 -9.44 30.94 -1.60
N ARG A 163 -10.41 30.82 -2.52
CA ARG A 163 -10.28 29.92 -3.67
C ARG A 163 -9.02 30.21 -4.49
N ALA A 164 -8.79 31.49 -4.82
CA ALA A 164 -7.62 31.92 -5.58
C ALA A 164 -6.28 31.59 -4.86
N ALA A 165 -6.21 31.82 -3.54
CA ALA A 165 -5.03 31.47 -2.76
C ALA A 165 -4.78 29.96 -2.75
N PHE A 166 -5.85 29.16 -2.61
CA PHE A 166 -5.74 27.71 -2.62
C PHE A 166 -5.35 27.15 -4.00
N THR A 167 -5.93 27.65 -5.08
CA THR A 167 -5.52 27.29 -6.45
C THR A 167 -4.04 27.57 -6.66
N LYS A 168 -3.52 28.70 -6.13
CA LYS A 168 -2.08 28.98 -6.16
C LYS A 168 -1.28 27.95 -5.36
N THR A 169 -1.72 27.60 -4.15
CA THR A 169 -1.05 26.58 -3.31
C THR A 169 -0.94 25.22 -4.00
N VAL A 170 -1.99 24.78 -4.68
CA VAL A 170 -1.99 23.50 -5.43
C VAL A 170 -1.00 23.57 -6.60
N ARG A 171 -1.04 24.66 -7.36
CA ARG A 171 -0.09 24.91 -8.45
C ARG A 171 1.37 24.95 -7.99
N ASP A 172 1.64 25.66 -6.90
CA ASP A 172 2.97 25.75 -6.30
C ASP A 172 3.42 24.36 -5.81
N GLY A 173 2.50 23.55 -5.26
CA GLY A 173 2.74 22.15 -4.93
C GLY A 173 3.25 21.34 -6.13
N TYR A 174 2.58 21.45 -7.29
CA TYR A 174 3.04 20.78 -8.51
C TYR A 174 4.41 21.31 -8.97
N LYS A 175 4.55 22.62 -9.17
CA LYS A 175 5.75 23.22 -9.79
C LYS A 175 7.00 23.13 -8.94
N GLU A 176 6.85 23.21 -7.62
CA GLU A 176 7.99 23.31 -6.71
C GLU A 176 8.34 21.99 -6.03
N GLN A 177 7.42 21.02 -6.01
CA GLN A 177 7.59 19.75 -5.29
C GLN A 177 7.49 18.53 -6.21
N VAL A 178 6.61 18.54 -7.23
CA VAL A 178 6.41 17.38 -8.11
C VAL A 178 7.29 17.46 -9.36
N GLU A 179 7.07 18.49 -10.20
CA GLU A 179 7.74 18.67 -11.49
C GLU A 179 9.28 18.55 -11.42
N PRO A 180 9.97 19.10 -10.40
CA PRO A 180 11.44 19.05 -10.34
C PRO A 180 12.04 17.63 -10.33
N TYR A 181 11.27 16.63 -9.89
CA TYR A 181 11.72 15.24 -9.75
C TYR A 181 11.33 14.34 -10.92
N LEU A 182 10.49 14.81 -11.85
CA LEU A 182 10.06 14.03 -13.00
C LEU A 182 11.24 13.72 -13.93
N GLY A 183 11.24 12.51 -14.49
CA GLY A 183 12.30 12.01 -15.37
C GLY A 183 13.62 11.68 -14.67
N ARG A 184 13.73 11.93 -13.35
CA ARG A 184 14.93 11.58 -12.56
C ARG A 184 14.80 10.19 -11.96
N LYS A 185 15.95 9.52 -11.84
CA LYS A 185 16.07 8.27 -11.10
C LYS A 185 16.10 8.54 -9.58
N VAL A 186 15.18 7.92 -8.86
CA VAL A 186 15.07 7.96 -7.40
C VAL A 186 15.07 6.52 -6.91
N GLY A 187 16.11 6.12 -6.19
CA GLY A 187 16.41 4.72 -5.96
C GLY A 187 16.47 3.92 -7.27
N SER A 188 15.63 2.90 -7.40
CA SER A 188 15.54 2.04 -8.58
C SER A 188 14.56 2.52 -9.65
N TRP A 189 13.73 3.53 -9.38
CA TRP A 189 12.59 3.91 -10.22
C TRP A 189 12.71 5.33 -10.79
N VAL A 190 11.89 5.61 -11.80
CA VAL A 190 11.74 6.92 -12.43
C VAL A 190 10.28 7.33 -12.42
N ALA A 191 10.00 8.56 -12.01
CA ALA A 191 8.66 9.14 -12.14
C ALA A 191 8.45 9.73 -13.53
N SER A 192 7.46 9.23 -14.26
CA SER A 192 7.16 9.74 -15.61
C SER A 192 6.19 10.93 -15.59
N HIS A 193 5.40 11.06 -14.53
CA HIS A 193 4.43 12.14 -14.34
C HIS A 193 4.11 12.32 -12.86
N GLY A 194 3.32 13.35 -12.55
CA GLY A 194 2.78 13.50 -11.21
C GLY A 194 1.63 14.49 -11.10
N TYR A 195 1.15 14.62 -9.88
CA TYR A 195 -0.06 15.36 -9.52
C TYR A 195 0.17 16.17 -8.25
N ALA A 196 -0.41 17.35 -8.17
CA ALA A 196 -0.72 18.00 -6.91
C ALA A 196 -2.23 17.97 -6.72
N VAL A 197 -2.69 17.24 -5.71
CA VAL A 197 -4.12 17.05 -5.42
C VAL A 197 -4.50 17.87 -4.20
N GLY A 198 -5.34 18.87 -4.44
CA GLY A 198 -5.80 19.84 -3.44
C GLY A 198 -7.23 19.59 -2.97
N SER A 199 -7.44 19.46 -1.67
CA SER A 199 -8.75 19.41 -1.02
C SER A 199 -9.13 20.76 -0.38
N TRP A 200 -10.09 21.47 -0.97
CA TRP A 200 -10.63 22.72 -0.43
C TRP A 200 -11.89 22.48 0.40
N MET A 201 -11.75 22.50 1.72
CA MET A 201 -12.80 22.17 2.69
C MET A 201 -13.35 23.42 3.39
N LYS A 202 -13.44 24.55 2.67
CA LYS A 202 -13.91 25.81 3.25
C LYS A 202 -15.41 25.81 3.54
N SER A 203 -16.22 25.24 2.66
CA SER A 203 -17.68 25.25 2.80
C SER A 203 -18.16 24.12 3.72
N VAL A 204 -19.13 24.42 4.58
CA VAL A 204 -19.80 23.43 5.43
C VAL A 204 -20.82 22.56 4.69
N LYS A 205 -21.03 22.81 3.39
CA LYS A 205 -21.98 22.07 2.54
C LYS A 205 -21.33 21.13 1.54
N LYS A 206 -20.09 21.44 1.13
CA LYS A 206 -19.30 20.64 0.19
C LYS A 206 -17.83 21.01 0.30
N ALA A 207 -16.95 20.03 0.10
CA ALA A 207 -15.56 20.25 -0.26
C ALA A 207 -15.37 20.07 -1.77
N GLU A 208 -14.26 20.61 -2.28
CA GLU A 208 -13.94 20.66 -3.71
C GLU A 208 -12.51 20.17 -3.92
N ILE A 209 -12.26 19.44 -5.02
CA ILE A 209 -10.93 18.95 -5.40
C ILE A 209 -10.36 19.82 -6.53
N PHE A 210 -9.08 20.16 -6.42
CA PHE A 210 -8.29 20.89 -7.40
C PHE A 210 -7.07 20.05 -7.77
N ILE A 211 -6.78 19.89 -9.06
CA ILE A 211 -5.70 19.02 -9.52
C ILE A 211 -4.82 19.78 -10.50
N ASP A 212 -3.53 19.83 -10.20
CA ASP A 212 -2.50 20.27 -11.13
C ASP A 212 -1.65 19.05 -11.52
N HIS A 213 -1.51 18.75 -12.81
CA HIS A 213 -0.90 17.50 -13.27
C HIS A 213 0.08 17.69 -14.42
N THR A 214 0.91 16.68 -14.68
CA THR A 214 1.77 16.63 -15.88
C THR A 214 0.93 16.40 -17.12
N ALA A 215 0.87 17.38 -18.02
CA ALA A 215 0.18 17.27 -19.30
C ALA A 215 0.96 16.37 -20.27
N SER A 216 0.26 15.55 -21.04
CA SER A 216 0.88 14.81 -22.13
C SER A 216 1.37 15.80 -23.19
N PRO A 217 2.65 15.77 -23.60
CA PRO A 217 3.10 16.61 -24.70
C PRO A 217 2.34 16.25 -25.99
N SER A 218 2.14 17.24 -26.87
CA SER A 218 1.71 16.97 -28.24
C SER A 218 2.70 16.01 -28.90
N PRO A 219 2.27 15.09 -29.79
CA PRO A 219 3.13 14.04 -30.33
C PRO A 219 4.31 14.65 -31.09
N SER A 220 5.46 14.76 -30.43
CA SER A 220 6.73 15.09 -31.06
C SER A 220 7.45 13.80 -31.39
N THR A 221 7.95 13.72 -32.62
CA THR A 221 8.82 12.68 -33.20
C THR A 221 10.15 12.60 -32.47
N VAL A 222 10.14 12.17 -31.20
CA VAL A 222 11.36 11.81 -30.50
C VAL A 222 11.65 10.35 -30.84
N GLN A 223 12.68 10.16 -31.70
CA GLN A 223 13.23 8.84 -32.01
C GLN A 223 13.50 8.07 -30.72
N ALA A 224 13.10 6.80 -30.70
CA ALA A 224 13.39 5.86 -29.64
C ALA A 224 14.89 5.52 -29.64
N GLY A 225 15.73 6.45 -29.20
CA GLY A 225 17.11 6.16 -28.82
C GLY A 225 17.13 5.52 -27.43
N ASP A 226 17.83 4.38 -27.32
CA ASP A 226 18.08 3.55 -26.12
C ASP A 226 17.26 3.90 -24.87
N ARG A 227 15.99 3.48 -24.89
CA ARG A 227 14.99 3.76 -23.85
C ARG A 227 15.08 2.82 -22.66
N PHE A 228 16.23 2.55 -22.05
CA PHE A 228 16.25 1.64 -20.89
C PHE A 228 17.33 1.96 -19.86
N ASP A 229 17.30 3.15 -19.27
CA ASP A 229 17.50 3.18 -17.82
C ASP A 229 16.23 2.54 -17.22
N ARG A 230 16.27 1.20 -17.04
CA ARG A 230 15.12 0.40 -16.62
C ARG A 230 14.64 0.91 -15.27
N SER A 231 13.59 1.75 -15.29
CA SER A 231 12.84 2.09 -14.09
C SER A 231 12.29 0.79 -13.50
N ASP A 232 12.52 0.60 -12.23
CA ASP A 232 12.12 -0.59 -11.50
C ASP A 232 11.34 -0.19 -10.24
N PRO A 233 9.99 -0.28 -10.27
CA PRO A 233 9.14 0.13 -9.17
C PRO A 233 9.05 -0.92 -8.05
N ARG A 234 9.75 -2.07 -8.14
CA ARG A 234 9.69 -3.14 -7.11
C ARG A 234 9.98 -2.64 -5.71
N GLY A 235 10.96 -1.75 -5.55
CA GLY A 235 11.27 -1.13 -4.26
C GLY A 235 10.12 -0.29 -3.69
N VAL A 236 9.32 0.37 -4.54
CA VAL A 236 8.12 1.14 -4.12
C VAL A 236 7.01 0.18 -3.70
N ARG A 237 6.80 -0.90 -4.47
CA ARG A 237 5.82 -1.95 -4.17
C ARG A 237 6.08 -2.54 -2.80
N PHE A 238 7.31 -2.98 -2.58
CA PHE A 238 7.75 -3.55 -1.32
C PHE A 238 7.66 -2.54 -0.16
N GLY A 239 8.11 -1.29 -0.37
CA GLY A 239 8.05 -0.23 0.63
C GLY A 239 6.63 0.11 1.09
N SER A 240 5.65 0.09 0.17
CA SER A 240 4.22 0.22 0.46
C SER A 240 3.73 -0.85 1.44
N TYR A 241 4.10 -2.12 1.21
CA TYR A 241 3.72 -3.22 2.11
C TYR A 241 4.45 -3.19 3.45
N CYS A 242 5.70 -2.71 3.49
CA CYS A 242 6.36 -2.43 4.76
C CYS A 242 5.55 -1.42 5.59
N GLY A 243 5.01 -0.38 4.95
CA GLY A 243 4.11 0.59 5.61
C GLY A 243 2.80 -0.05 6.09
N VAL A 244 2.22 -0.96 5.32
CA VAL A 244 1.04 -1.74 5.76
C VAL A 244 1.37 -2.61 6.98
N LEU A 245 2.49 -3.33 6.97
CA LEU A 245 2.94 -4.13 8.12
C LEU A 245 3.23 -3.24 9.33
N THR A 246 3.76 -2.03 9.12
CA THR A 246 3.88 -1.03 10.18
C THR A 246 2.54 -0.68 10.81
N LEU A 247 1.50 -0.49 10.01
CA LEU A 247 0.15 -0.19 10.50
C LEU A 247 -0.48 -1.38 11.24
N LEU A 248 -0.21 -2.61 10.78
CA LEU A 248 -0.78 -3.82 11.36
C LEU A 248 -0.08 -4.26 12.64
N PHE A 249 1.26 -4.27 12.67
CA PHE A 249 2.05 -4.95 13.72
C PHE A 249 3.04 -4.04 14.44
N GLY A 250 3.39 -2.90 13.86
CA GLY A 250 4.13 -1.84 14.54
C GLY A 250 5.39 -1.42 13.80
N PRO A 251 6.07 -0.35 14.29
CA PRO A 251 7.26 0.20 13.65
C PRO A 251 8.35 -0.85 13.50
N ASP A 252 8.65 -1.56 14.59
CA ASP A 252 9.73 -2.55 14.65
C ASP A 252 9.55 -3.64 13.58
N ILE A 253 8.33 -4.14 13.39
CA ILE A 253 8.03 -5.15 12.38
C ILE A 253 8.16 -4.59 10.96
N GLY A 254 7.64 -3.40 10.68
CA GLY A 254 7.75 -2.81 9.35
C GLY A 254 9.19 -2.39 8.99
N GLU A 255 9.98 -1.94 9.97
CA GLU A 255 11.41 -1.65 9.81
C GLU A 255 12.21 -2.94 9.59
N ALA A 256 11.96 -3.98 10.40
CA ALA A 256 12.61 -5.27 10.21
C ALA A 256 12.20 -5.95 8.89
N ALA A 257 10.95 -5.81 8.46
CA ALA A 257 10.50 -6.24 7.14
C ALA A 257 11.24 -5.48 6.03
N ARG A 258 11.34 -4.15 6.14
CA ARG A 258 12.07 -3.31 5.17
C ARG A 258 13.56 -3.66 5.10
N ALA A 259 14.16 -3.99 6.25
CA ALA A 259 15.54 -4.45 6.36
C ALA A 259 15.72 -5.94 6.00
N ARG A 260 14.62 -6.67 5.73
CA ARG A 260 14.58 -8.12 5.49
C ARG A 260 15.25 -8.94 6.60
N SER A 261 15.15 -8.46 7.84
CA SER A 261 15.63 -9.16 9.03
C SER A 261 14.50 -9.83 9.82
N TRP A 262 13.25 -9.62 9.42
CA TRP A 262 12.09 -10.29 9.99
C TRP A 262 11.78 -11.60 9.24
N ILE A 263 11.49 -12.66 9.98
CA ILE A 263 11.12 -13.98 9.44
C ILE A 263 9.63 -14.23 9.75
N PRO A 264 8.69 -13.74 8.91
CA PRO A 264 7.26 -13.91 9.12
C PRO A 264 6.83 -15.38 9.27
N SER A 265 7.48 -16.32 8.59
CA SER A 265 7.11 -17.75 8.62
C SER A 265 7.26 -18.40 10.00
N GLU A 266 8.09 -17.83 10.87
CA GLU A 266 8.28 -18.26 12.26
C GLU A 266 7.28 -17.63 13.24
N GLN A 267 6.41 -16.73 12.76
CA GLN A 267 5.43 -16.03 13.59
C GLN A 267 4.04 -16.65 13.47
N ASN A 268 3.20 -16.35 14.46
CA ASN A 268 1.80 -16.71 14.47
C ASN A 268 0.94 -15.45 14.33
N PHE A 269 0.01 -15.46 13.38
CA PHE A 269 -0.85 -14.32 13.11
C PHE A 269 -2.30 -14.66 13.40
N THR A 270 -3.04 -13.65 13.88
CA THR A 270 -4.49 -13.75 14.00
C THR A 270 -5.11 -13.57 12.61
N THR A 271 -6.00 -14.49 12.25
CA THR A 271 -6.77 -14.43 11.02
C THR A 271 -8.26 -14.50 11.30
N VAL A 272 -9.04 -13.93 10.37
CA VAL A 272 -10.50 -13.93 10.42
C VAL A 272 -11.06 -14.17 9.02
N GLU A 273 -12.19 -14.86 8.93
CA GLU A 273 -12.97 -14.93 7.70
C GLU A 273 -13.95 -13.76 7.61
N TRP A 274 -13.87 -13.04 6.50
CA TRP A 274 -14.77 -11.94 6.17
C TRP A 274 -15.06 -11.93 4.67
N LEU A 275 -16.36 -11.95 4.32
CA LEU A 275 -16.85 -11.95 2.94
C LEU A 275 -16.27 -13.09 2.08
N GLY A 276 -16.14 -14.29 2.66
CA GLY A 276 -15.65 -15.49 1.97
C GLY A 276 -14.15 -15.50 1.70
N ARG A 277 -13.38 -14.61 2.35
CA ARG A 277 -11.91 -14.57 2.28
C ARG A 277 -11.32 -14.56 3.68
N THR A 278 -10.07 -15.02 3.79
CA THR A 278 -9.30 -15.01 5.04
C THR A 278 -8.40 -13.78 5.07
N TRP A 279 -8.43 -13.07 6.20
CA TRP A 279 -7.71 -11.83 6.40
C TRP A 279 -6.79 -11.94 7.60
N MET A 280 -5.53 -11.56 7.43
CA MET A 280 -4.56 -11.40 8.51
C MET A 280 -4.84 -10.08 9.21
N VAL A 281 -5.23 -10.15 10.48
CA VAL A 281 -5.63 -9.00 11.25
C VAL A 281 -4.41 -8.36 11.91
N GLY A 282 -4.37 -7.03 11.91
CA GLY A 282 -3.37 -6.29 12.67
C GLY A 282 -3.55 -6.52 14.16
N GLU A 283 -2.45 -6.49 14.89
CA GLU A 283 -2.51 -6.48 16.34
C GLU A 283 -3.01 -5.10 16.79
N ASP A 284 -4.33 -4.98 16.92
CA ASP A 284 -4.98 -3.90 17.66
C ASP A 284 -4.55 -4.04 19.12
N ALA A 285 -3.35 -3.55 19.44
CA ALA A 285 -2.81 -3.51 20.79
C ALA A 285 -3.47 -2.38 21.60
N ASP A 286 -4.79 -2.46 21.75
CA ASP A 286 -5.49 -2.02 22.95
C ASP A 286 -6.18 -3.28 23.51
N TRP A 287 -5.39 -4.14 24.16
CA TRP A 287 -5.96 -4.99 25.21
C TRP A 287 -6.59 -4.01 26.21
N GLU A 288 -7.92 -3.94 26.30
CA GLU A 288 -8.53 -3.15 27.38
C GLU A 288 -8.04 -3.74 28.72
N PRO A 289 -7.28 -3.01 29.55
CA PRO A 289 -7.19 -3.39 30.94
C PRO A 289 -8.57 -3.12 31.53
N LEU A 290 -9.32 -4.19 31.82
CA LEU A 290 -10.57 -4.08 32.55
C LEU A 290 -10.22 -3.68 33.98
N VAL A 291 -10.14 -2.36 34.23
CA VAL A 291 -9.89 -1.81 35.57
C VAL A 291 -11.16 -2.02 36.40
N ILE A 292 -11.13 -3.01 37.29
CA ILE A 292 -11.95 -3.01 38.49
C ILE A 292 -11.01 -2.75 39.67
N THR A 293 -11.34 -1.72 40.44
CA THR A 293 -10.56 -1.14 41.53
C THR A 293 -10.47 -2.05 42.78
N PRO A 294 -9.65 -1.70 43.80
CA PRO A 294 -8.58 -2.51 44.45
C PRO A 294 -9.05 -3.36 45.66
N PRO A 295 -8.17 -4.16 46.34
CA PRO A 295 -6.72 -4.27 46.17
C PRO A 295 -6.22 -5.69 45.80
N GLU A 296 -5.07 -5.72 45.12
CA GLU A 296 -4.09 -6.82 45.06
C GLU A 296 -4.02 -7.79 43.88
N HIS A 297 -4.93 -7.84 42.89
CA HIS A 297 -4.73 -8.78 41.78
C HIS A 297 -5.07 -8.19 40.41
N LEU A 298 -4.04 -7.95 39.60
CA LEU A 298 -4.17 -7.75 38.15
C LEU A 298 -4.36 -9.12 37.50
N ILE A 299 -5.59 -9.43 37.07
CA ILE A 299 -5.87 -10.62 36.27
C ILE A 299 -6.02 -10.18 34.82
N PHE A 300 -5.04 -10.55 33.98
CA PHE A 300 -5.18 -10.45 32.53
C PHE A 300 -6.08 -11.60 32.08
N THR A 301 -7.32 -11.29 31.70
CA THR A 301 -8.17 -12.25 30.97
C THR A 301 -8.08 -11.93 29.48
N PRO A 302 -7.92 -12.92 28.60
CA PRO A 302 -8.06 -12.70 27.16
C PRO A 302 -9.52 -12.31 26.90
N GLY A 303 -9.76 -11.01 26.74
CA GLY A 303 -11.08 -10.49 26.42
C GLY A 303 -11.53 -10.93 25.03
N THR A 304 -12.85 -10.96 24.79
CA THR A 304 -13.41 -11.05 23.44
C THR A 304 -12.86 -9.93 22.58
N VAL A 305 -12.01 -10.28 21.62
CA VAL A 305 -11.42 -9.33 20.66
C VAL A 305 -12.55 -8.66 19.89
N ARG A 306 -12.78 -7.36 20.12
CA ARG A 306 -13.73 -6.56 19.33
C ARG A 306 -12.95 -5.82 18.25
N ILE A 307 -12.83 -6.46 17.09
CA ILE A 307 -12.10 -5.91 15.92
C ILE A 307 -13.04 -5.01 15.11
N MET A 308 -13.64 -4.01 15.77
CA MET A 308 -14.55 -3.09 15.09
C MET A 308 -13.77 -2.12 14.20
N ASN A 309 -13.83 -2.34 12.89
CA ASN A 309 -13.06 -1.59 11.88
C ASN A 309 -11.54 -1.77 12.02
N GLY A 310 -11.09 -2.94 12.47
CA GLY A 310 -9.68 -3.29 12.50
C GLY A 310 -9.09 -3.33 11.10
N MET A 311 -7.80 -3.05 11.00
CA MET A 311 -7.06 -3.13 9.76
C MET A 311 -6.62 -4.57 9.52
N ALA A 312 -6.69 -5.01 8.26
CA ALA A 312 -6.30 -6.36 7.90
C ALA A 312 -5.70 -6.43 6.50
N LEU A 313 -4.88 -7.45 6.24
CA LEU A 313 -4.31 -7.74 4.93
C LEU A 313 -4.86 -9.07 4.43
N ASP A 314 -5.24 -9.14 3.16
CA ASP A 314 -5.66 -10.39 2.52
C ASP A 314 -4.57 -11.47 2.66
N LEU A 315 -4.96 -12.70 3.04
CA LEU A 315 -4.01 -13.77 3.35
C LEU A 315 -3.14 -14.15 2.13
N GLU A 316 -3.71 -14.19 0.92
CA GLU A 316 -2.95 -14.53 -0.29
C GLU A 316 -1.89 -13.45 -0.58
N ILE A 317 -2.24 -12.18 -0.36
CA ILE A 317 -1.28 -11.08 -0.51
C ILE A 317 -0.24 -11.11 0.61
N ALA A 318 -0.63 -11.38 1.86
CA ALA A 318 0.29 -11.52 2.98
C ALA A 318 1.36 -12.58 2.70
N GLN A 319 0.97 -13.73 2.15
CA GLN A 319 1.89 -14.80 1.75
C GLN A 319 2.92 -14.33 0.71
N ARG A 320 2.49 -13.57 -0.31
CA ARG A 320 3.40 -13.00 -1.33
C ARG A 320 4.34 -11.93 -0.76
N VAL A 321 3.84 -11.11 0.17
CA VAL A 321 4.67 -10.13 0.90
C VAL A 321 5.71 -10.86 1.75
N PHE A 322 5.34 -11.94 2.44
CA PHE A 322 6.27 -12.71 3.28
C PHE A 322 7.36 -13.38 2.43
N ALA A 323 7.01 -13.93 1.27
CA ALA A 323 8.00 -14.40 0.29
C ALA A 323 8.97 -13.27 -0.13
N ALA A 324 8.45 -12.07 -0.41
CA ALA A 324 9.28 -10.93 -0.81
C ALA A 324 10.25 -10.44 0.30
N ILE A 325 9.92 -10.70 1.57
CA ILE A 325 10.75 -10.40 2.73
C ILE A 325 11.85 -11.48 2.88
N GLU A 326 11.47 -12.76 2.82
CA GLU A 326 12.36 -13.89 3.12
C GLU A 326 13.27 -14.30 1.94
N ASP A 327 12.76 -14.31 0.69
CA ASP A 327 13.48 -14.88 -0.46
C ASP A 327 14.56 -13.96 -1.04
N GLY A 328 14.64 -12.70 -0.58
CA GLY A 328 15.80 -11.83 -0.77
C GLY A 328 16.10 -11.35 -2.20
N ASP A 329 15.92 -12.12 -3.28
CA ASP A 329 16.29 -11.67 -4.63
C ASP A 329 15.87 -12.62 -5.78
N GLU A 330 14.62 -13.09 -5.84
CA GLU A 330 14.19 -13.90 -6.99
C GLU A 330 13.69 -13.08 -8.19
N ALA A 331 13.97 -13.58 -9.39
CA ALA A 331 13.69 -12.98 -10.70
C ALA A 331 12.19 -12.72 -10.99
N LEU A 332 11.29 -13.20 -10.13
CA LEU A 332 9.86 -12.97 -10.18
C LEU A 332 9.51 -11.82 -9.25
N ASP A 333 8.68 -10.87 -9.69
CA ASP A 333 8.14 -9.83 -8.83
C ASP A 333 6.82 -10.33 -8.20
N PRO A 334 6.85 -10.91 -6.98
CA PRO A 334 5.65 -11.47 -6.36
C PRO A 334 4.57 -10.41 -6.09
N LEU A 335 4.98 -9.14 -6.06
CA LEU A 335 4.11 -8.00 -5.83
C LEU A 335 3.69 -7.31 -7.13
N GLY A 336 4.16 -7.74 -8.29
CA GLY A 336 3.84 -7.08 -9.57
C GLY A 336 2.41 -7.33 -10.04
N ASP A 337 1.95 -8.57 -9.89
CA ASP A 337 0.68 -9.07 -10.41
C ASP A 337 -0.22 -9.57 -9.27
N LEU A 338 -0.61 -8.64 -8.41
CA LEU A 338 -1.54 -8.93 -7.32
C LEU A 338 -2.94 -9.26 -7.88
N PRO A 339 -3.65 -10.21 -7.25
CA PRO A 339 -4.99 -10.57 -7.66
C PRO A 339 -5.93 -9.37 -7.56
N GLU A 340 -6.78 -9.20 -8.58
CA GLU A 340 -7.82 -8.17 -8.54
C GLU A 340 -9.01 -8.67 -7.71
N PHE A 341 -9.50 -7.80 -6.82
CA PHE A 341 -10.70 -8.09 -6.06
C PHE A 341 -11.94 -7.85 -6.94
N PRO A 342 -12.89 -8.80 -6.99
CA PRO A 342 -14.15 -8.63 -7.70
C PRO A 342 -14.91 -7.38 -7.23
N VAL A 343 -15.53 -6.65 -8.17
CA VAL A 343 -16.24 -5.39 -7.88
C VAL A 343 -17.39 -5.61 -6.89
N ASP A 344 -18.10 -6.73 -7.00
CA ASP A 344 -19.18 -7.13 -6.10
C ASP A 344 -18.70 -7.36 -4.66
N LEU A 345 -17.49 -7.92 -4.49
CA LEU A 345 -16.86 -8.06 -3.18
C LEU A 345 -16.53 -6.69 -2.57
N ILE A 346 -15.95 -5.78 -3.35
CA ILE A 346 -15.62 -4.41 -2.91
C ILE A 346 -16.90 -3.66 -2.50
N GLU A 347 -17.97 -3.73 -3.29
CA GLU A 347 -19.25 -3.09 -2.97
C GLU A 347 -19.93 -3.73 -1.75
N THR A 348 -19.76 -5.04 -1.54
CA THR A 348 -20.26 -5.73 -0.35
C THR A 348 -19.51 -5.31 0.90
N ALA A 349 -18.19 -5.14 0.83
CA ALA A 349 -17.38 -4.57 1.91
C ALA A 349 -17.84 -3.16 2.32
N LYS A 350 -18.16 -2.30 1.35
CA LYS A 350 -18.72 -0.97 1.63
C LYS A 350 -20.05 -1.05 2.37
N ARG A 351 -20.92 -1.97 1.96
CA ARG A 351 -22.24 -2.17 2.59
C ARG A 351 -22.15 -2.74 4.01
N SER A 352 -21.15 -3.58 4.30
CA SER A 352 -20.87 -4.08 5.65
C SER A 352 -20.16 -3.05 6.54
N GLY A 353 -19.88 -1.85 6.03
CA GLY A 353 -19.23 -0.76 6.76
C GLY A 353 -17.70 -0.81 6.75
N GLY A 354 -17.11 -1.76 6.02
CA GLY A 354 -15.67 -1.88 5.79
C GLY A 354 -15.22 -1.31 4.44
N ALA A 355 -14.01 -1.66 4.04
CA ALA A 355 -13.43 -1.31 2.75
C ALA A 355 -12.34 -2.31 2.34
N ILE A 356 -12.29 -2.67 1.06
CA ILE A 356 -11.22 -3.49 0.46
C ILE A 356 -10.55 -2.63 -0.61
N PHE A 357 -9.21 -2.57 -0.58
CA PHE A 357 -8.40 -1.80 -1.52
C PHE A 357 -7.76 -2.70 -2.57
N PRO A 358 -7.36 -2.16 -3.74
CA PRO A 358 -6.72 -2.95 -4.80
C PRO A 358 -5.40 -3.61 -4.42
N ASP A 359 -4.73 -3.15 -3.35
CA ASP A 359 -3.51 -3.74 -2.81
C ASP A 359 -3.79 -4.81 -1.73
N GLY A 360 -5.07 -5.16 -1.53
CA GLY A 360 -5.62 -6.10 -0.55
C GLY A 360 -5.44 -5.73 0.91
N PHE A 361 -5.10 -4.48 1.19
CA PHE A 361 -5.30 -3.92 2.51
C PHE A 361 -6.79 -3.60 2.71
N ALA A 362 -7.30 -3.85 3.91
CA ALA A 362 -8.70 -3.71 4.24
C ALA A 362 -8.94 -3.05 5.60
N VAL A 363 -10.10 -2.44 5.71
CA VAL A 363 -10.74 -2.13 6.99
C VAL A 363 -11.94 -3.06 7.12
N LEU A 364 -11.90 -3.91 8.13
CA LEU A 364 -12.95 -4.89 8.38
C LEU A 364 -14.29 -4.20 8.65
N GLY A 365 -15.38 -4.87 8.30
CA GLY A 365 -16.74 -4.38 8.51
C GLY A 365 -17.21 -4.57 9.96
N ARG A 366 -18.53 -4.74 10.12
CA ARG A 366 -19.15 -5.04 11.42
C ARG A 366 -18.75 -6.43 11.91
N ASP A 367 -18.61 -6.57 13.23
CA ASP A 367 -18.27 -7.84 13.88
C ASP A 367 -19.22 -9.00 13.53
N GLU A 368 -20.50 -8.71 13.26
CA GLU A 368 -21.50 -9.70 12.85
C GLU A 368 -21.21 -10.36 11.49
N ASP A 369 -20.42 -9.68 10.66
CA ASP A 369 -20.00 -10.16 9.34
C ASP A 369 -18.66 -10.95 9.43
N LEU A 370 -18.06 -11.07 10.63
CA LEU A 370 -16.77 -11.72 10.88
C LEU A 370 -16.96 -13.12 11.49
N SER A 371 -16.18 -14.10 11.03
CA SER A 371 -16.25 -15.48 11.51
C SER A 371 -14.89 -16.18 11.52
N HIS A 372 -14.83 -17.37 12.12
CA HIS A 372 -13.64 -18.26 12.12
C HIS A 372 -12.32 -17.57 12.50
N TYR A 373 -12.30 -16.96 13.69
CA TYR A 373 -11.05 -16.46 14.27
C TYR A 373 -10.09 -17.61 14.54
N SER A 374 -8.89 -17.52 14.00
CA SER A 374 -7.85 -18.52 14.22
C SER A 374 -6.47 -17.89 14.30
N GLN A 375 -5.58 -18.51 15.06
CA GLN A 375 -4.17 -18.14 15.08
C GLN A 375 -3.38 -19.19 14.30
N ILE A 376 -2.71 -18.76 13.23
CA ILE A 376 -1.99 -19.65 12.32
C ILE A 376 -0.59 -19.09 12.01
N SER A 377 0.35 -20.00 11.74
CA SER A 377 1.59 -19.64 11.05
C SER A 377 1.29 -19.53 9.56
N ILE A 378 1.67 -18.40 8.97
CA ILE A 378 1.47 -18.12 7.54
C ILE A 378 2.79 -18.41 6.83
N LYS A 379 2.83 -19.51 6.08
CA LYS A 379 4.00 -19.86 5.28
C LYS A 379 3.97 -19.12 3.93
N PRO A 380 5.12 -18.66 3.42
CA PRO A 380 5.26 -18.23 2.03
C PRO A 380 4.71 -19.30 1.08
N PRO A 381 4.16 -18.93 -0.09
CA PRO A 381 3.74 -19.89 -1.08
C PRO A 381 4.94 -20.73 -1.50
N ALA A 382 4.77 -22.05 -1.59
CA ALA A 382 5.82 -22.90 -2.13
C ALA A 382 6.19 -22.41 -3.54
N GLN A 383 7.47 -22.19 -3.80
CA GLN A 383 7.95 -21.85 -5.14
C GLN A 383 7.36 -22.87 -6.11
N SER A 384 6.49 -22.39 -7.00
CA SER A 384 5.88 -23.25 -8.00
C SER A 384 7.01 -23.65 -8.95
N ALA A 385 7.54 -24.86 -8.79
CA ALA A 385 8.36 -25.48 -9.81
C ALA A 385 7.58 -25.36 -11.13
N LEU A 386 8.17 -24.67 -12.10
CA LEU A 386 7.61 -24.48 -13.43
C LEU A 386 6.98 -25.78 -13.89
N ALA A 387 5.65 -25.82 -14.01
CA ALA A 387 5.02 -26.77 -14.88
C ALA A 387 5.55 -26.44 -16.28
N LEU A 388 6.57 -27.18 -16.71
CA LEU A 388 6.94 -27.29 -18.11
C LEU A 388 5.65 -27.62 -18.84
N VAL A 389 5.05 -26.61 -19.46
CA VAL A 389 4.05 -26.82 -20.48
C VAL A 389 4.79 -27.57 -21.58
N GLU A 390 4.70 -28.89 -21.57
CA GLU A 390 4.98 -29.71 -22.74
C GLU A 390 4.09 -29.16 -23.84
N SER A 391 4.65 -28.28 -24.65
CA SER A 391 4.06 -27.90 -25.92
C SER A 391 3.99 -29.17 -26.75
N GLY A 392 2.79 -29.76 -26.79
CA GLY A 392 2.48 -30.88 -27.66
C GLY A 392 2.62 -30.45 -29.11
N PHE A 393 3.82 -30.53 -29.65
CA PHE A 393 4.03 -30.60 -31.09
C PHE A 393 4.08 -32.06 -31.49
N ALA A 394 3.03 -32.44 -32.23
CA ALA A 394 2.85 -33.74 -32.82
C ALA A 394 4.11 -34.17 -33.59
N ALA A 395 4.53 -35.40 -33.33
CA ALA A 395 5.45 -36.14 -34.17
C ALA A 395 4.87 -36.27 -35.58
N GLU A 396 5.69 -35.97 -36.60
CA GLU A 396 5.97 -36.92 -37.69
C GLU A 396 6.98 -36.33 -38.70
N ALA A 397 7.82 -37.26 -39.19
CA ALA A 397 8.72 -37.19 -40.35
C ALA A 397 10.05 -36.40 -40.21
N VAL A 398 11.23 -36.89 -40.61
CA VAL A 398 11.65 -38.08 -41.37
C VAL A 398 13.21 -38.16 -41.27
N VAL A 399 13.71 -39.34 -40.86
CA VAL A 399 14.79 -40.15 -41.48
C VAL A 399 16.29 -39.71 -41.51
N ALA A 400 17.09 -40.60 -40.90
CA ALA A 400 18.43 -41.17 -41.23
C ALA A 400 19.70 -40.32 -41.33
N GLU A 401 20.70 -40.68 -40.51
CA GLU A 401 22.00 -41.32 -40.86
C GLU A 401 22.89 -41.34 -39.58
N GLU A 402 23.13 -42.47 -38.93
CA GLU A 402 24.15 -43.50 -39.21
C GLU A 402 25.57 -43.19 -38.62
N ILE A 403 25.85 -43.83 -37.48
CA ILE A 403 27.08 -44.57 -37.07
C ILE A 403 28.47 -43.90 -37.26
N ARG A 404 29.21 -43.70 -36.14
CA ARG A 404 30.53 -44.33 -35.77
C ARG A 404 31.11 -43.70 -34.49
N ARG A 405 31.27 -44.48 -33.39
CA ARG A 405 32.50 -45.22 -32.95
C ARG A 405 33.55 -44.24 -32.37
N ILE A 406 34.02 -44.34 -31.12
CA ILE A 406 34.87 -45.40 -30.55
C ILE A 406 34.88 -45.32 -29.00
N GLU A 407 34.71 -46.47 -28.34
CA GLU A 407 35.18 -46.78 -26.97
C GLU A 407 36.67 -47.17 -26.97
N THR A 408 37.40 -46.81 -25.90
CA THR A 408 38.50 -47.53 -25.20
C THR A 408 39.35 -46.47 -24.48
N GLN A 409 39.89 -46.59 -23.26
CA GLN A 409 40.20 -47.68 -22.32
C GLN A 409 40.53 -46.97 -20.97
N SER A 410 39.92 -47.34 -19.84
CA SER A 410 40.40 -48.33 -18.84
C SER A 410 41.30 -47.80 -17.71
N ARG A 411 40.80 -48.05 -16.47
CA ARG A 411 41.48 -48.47 -15.22
C ARG A 411 42.35 -47.42 -14.51
N SER A 412 42.40 -47.33 -13.18
CA SER A 412 42.23 -48.29 -12.06
C SER A 412 41.83 -47.52 -10.78
N GLY A 413 40.93 -48.04 -9.92
CA GLY A 413 41.27 -48.69 -8.62
C GLY A 413 41.59 -47.65 -7.52
N SER A 414 41.00 -47.62 -6.32
CA SER A 414 40.58 -48.70 -5.41
C SER A 414 39.76 -48.14 -4.22
N GLU A 415 38.73 -48.90 -3.83
CA GLU A 415 38.37 -49.35 -2.47
C GLU A 415 37.98 -48.33 -1.36
N VAL A 416 36.72 -48.39 -0.87
CA VAL A 416 36.25 -49.04 0.40
C VAL A 416 36.25 -47.99 1.54
N ASP A 417 35.23 -47.74 2.38
CA ASP A 417 34.27 -48.63 3.03
C ASP A 417 33.01 -47.86 3.52
N VAL A 418 31.98 -48.65 3.84
CA VAL A 418 30.69 -48.36 4.47
C VAL A 418 30.85 -48.12 5.99
N VAL A 419 30.06 -47.23 6.63
CA VAL A 419 29.44 -47.47 7.97
C VAL A 419 28.18 -46.60 8.14
N GLU A 420 27.12 -47.25 8.64
CA GLU A 420 25.77 -46.81 8.99
C GLU A 420 25.64 -45.94 10.26
N ASP A 421 24.49 -45.26 10.34
CA ASP A 421 23.62 -44.96 11.49
C ASP A 421 24.19 -44.54 12.86
N ASN A 422 23.58 -43.50 13.42
CA ASN A 422 22.90 -43.65 14.72
C ASN A 422 21.88 -42.53 15.01
N HIS A 423 20.65 -42.98 15.27
CA HIS A 423 19.58 -42.26 15.95
C HIS A 423 19.88 -42.04 17.45
N ALA A 424 19.42 -40.91 18.01
CA ALA A 424 18.85 -40.79 19.37
C ALA A 424 18.17 -39.41 19.50
N LEU A 425 16.84 -39.28 19.53
CA LEU A 425 15.88 -39.49 20.65
C LEU A 425 16.18 -38.65 21.93
N LEU A 426 15.46 -37.52 22.01
CA LEU A 426 14.70 -36.95 23.14
C LEU A 426 15.17 -37.25 24.58
N TYR A 427 15.36 -36.17 25.35
CA TYR A 427 14.94 -36.11 26.75
C TYR A 427 14.20 -34.80 27.05
N LEU A 428 12.94 -34.95 27.46
CA LEU A 428 12.13 -34.03 28.25
C LEU A 428 12.53 -34.19 29.72
N THR A 429 12.73 -33.09 30.44
CA THR A 429 12.44 -33.03 31.87
C THR A 429 11.93 -31.63 32.23
N GLN A 430 10.77 -31.62 32.89
CA GLN A 430 10.15 -30.49 33.57
C GLN A 430 10.95 -30.08 34.81
N GLU A 431 10.89 -28.79 35.16
CA GLU A 431 10.26 -28.31 36.41
C GLU A 431 9.65 -26.92 36.17
#